data_AF-A0A417LI09-F1
#
_entry.id   AF-A0A417LI09-F1
#
_cell.length_a   1.000
_cell.length_b   1.000
_cell.length_c   1.000
_cell.angle_alpha   90.00
_cell.angle_beta   90.00
_cell.angle_gamma   90.00
#
_symmetry.space_group_name_H-M   'P 1'
#
loop_
_entity.id
_entity.type
_entity.pdbx_description
1 polymer ?
#
loop_
_entity_poly.entity_id
_entity_poly.type
_entity_poly.pdbx_seq_one_letter_code
_entity_poly.pdbx_strand_id
1 'polypeptide(L)'
;MKKYFAKTFMGLCALGISTVAFAQDAAAGAEQVVEGGMYQALKVKFIEGGADFMSLVAIALIFGLAFCLERIIYLNLAETNASKLLKGIEDALDKGDVEGAKAIARDTRGPIASIAYQGLMRIDQGIDVVEKSIVSYGGVQGGLLEKNMSWITLFIAMAPSLGFLGTVVGMVMAFDKIEQVGDISPTVVAGGMKVALITTVGGLVVALILQVFYNYLLSKLEAILNQMEDASITLIDMVIKYNLKFKK
;
A
#
# COMPACT_ATOMS: atom_id res chain seq x y z
N MET A 1 17.48 -24.27 16.11
CA MET A 1 16.65 -24.23 14.89
C MET A 1 17.24 -23.39 13.74
N LYS A 2 17.83 -22.20 13.96
CA LYS A 2 18.43 -21.37 12.88
C LYS A 2 19.59 -22.00 12.09
N LYS A 3 20.36 -22.93 12.67
CA LYS A 3 21.54 -23.55 12.01
C LYS A 3 21.21 -24.75 11.10
N TYR A 4 20.02 -25.34 11.22
CA TYR A 4 19.62 -26.49 10.39
C TYR A 4 18.92 -26.06 9.10
N PHE A 5 18.17 -24.94 9.13
CA PHE A 5 17.50 -24.40 7.94
C PHE A 5 18.48 -23.88 6.88
N ALA A 6 19.61 -23.30 7.31
CA ALA A 6 20.65 -22.83 6.40
C ALA A 6 21.40 -23.97 5.68
N LYS A 7 21.56 -25.13 6.31
CA LYS A 7 22.22 -26.29 5.69
C LYS A 7 21.32 -27.01 4.69
N THR A 8 20.01 -27.02 4.89
CA THR A 8 19.06 -27.59 3.93
C THR A 8 18.85 -26.68 2.71
N PHE A 9 18.90 -25.35 2.89
CA PHE A 9 18.80 -24.40 1.78
C PHE A 9 20.07 -24.37 0.92
N MET A 10 21.24 -24.59 1.51
CA MET A 10 22.53 -24.62 0.78
C MET A 10 22.79 -25.97 0.09
N GLY A 11 22.17 -27.07 0.55
CA GLY A 11 22.26 -28.38 -0.09
C GLY A 11 21.43 -28.51 -1.38
N LEU A 12 20.35 -27.74 -1.52
CA LEU A 12 19.49 -27.80 -2.71
C LEU A 12 20.09 -27.06 -3.91
N CYS A 13 21.01 -26.12 -3.69
CA CYS A 13 21.74 -25.43 -4.77
C CYS A 13 22.90 -26.25 -5.37
N ALA A 14 23.32 -27.34 -4.72
CA ALA A 14 24.50 -28.11 -5.14
C ALA A 14 24.20 -29.30 -6.07
N LEU A 15 22.92 -29.65 -6.30
CA LEU A 15 22.54 -30.81 -7.13
C LEU A 15 22.33 -30.50 -8.63
N GLY A 16 22.59 -29.25 -9.07
CA GLY A 16 22.34 -28.83 -10.45
C GLY A 16 23.52 -28.92 -11.44
N ILE A 17 24.72 -29.33 -11.02
CA ILE A 17 25.95 -29.13 -11.83
C ILE A 17 26.39 -30.38 -12.63
N SER A 18 25.79 -31.55 -12.43
CA SER A 18 26.37 -32.81 -12.93
C SER A 18 25.81 -33.35 -14.26
N THR A 19 25.47 -32.50 -15.25
CA THR A 19 25.11 -32.98 -16.60
C THR A 19 25.79 -32.25 -17.77
N VAL A 20 26.79 -31.40 -17.51
CA VAL A 20 27.58 -30.78 -18.58
C VAL A 20 28.71 -31.72 -19.01
N ALA A 21 28.39 -32.77 -19.78
CA ALA A 21 29.41 -33.63 -20.41
C ALA A 21 29.07 -34.12 -21.82
N PHE A 22 27.88 -33.81 -22.37
CA PHE A 22 27.51 -34.22 -23.73
C PHE A 22 26.75 -33.12 -24.46
N ALA A 23 27.46 -32.08 -24.93
CA ALA A 23 26.99 -31.19 -26.00
C ALA A 23 28.11 -30.20 -26.38
N GLN A 24 29.28 -30.70 -26.78
CA GLN A 24 30.39 -29.85 -27.26
C GLN A 24 30.40 -29.68 -28.79
N ASP A 25 29.34 -30.06 -29.50
CA ASP A 25 29.35 -30.05 -30.97
C ASP A 25 28.06 -29.47 -31.56
N ALA A 26 27.90 -28.15 -31.42
CA ALA A 26 27.03 -27.31 -32.25
C ALA A 26 27.34 -25.82 -32.01
N ALA A 27 28.60 -25.43 -32.19
CA ALA A 27 28.97 -24.03 -32.31
C ALA A 27 28.62 -23.52 -33.71
N ALA A 28 27.46 -22.89 -33.87
CA ALA A 28 27.19 -21.93 -34.96
C ALA A 28 25.94 -21.10 -34.63
N GLY A 29 26.14 -19.92 -34.05
CA GLY A 29 25.06 -18.95 -33.79
C GLY A 29 25.04 -18.37 -32.38
N ALA A 30 26.19 -18.00 -31.83
CA ALA A 30 26.25 -17.21 -30.61
C ALA A 30 25.93 -15.73 -30.93
N GLU A 31 24.65 -15.35 -30.86
CA GLU A 31 24.31 -13.94 -30.64
C GLU A 31 24.44 -13.61 -29.16
N GLN A 32 25.16 -12.52 -28.91
CA GLN A 32 25.70 -12.08 -27.64
C GLN A 32 24.64 -11.92 -26.55
N VAL A 33 24.79 -12.68 -25.46
CA VAL A 33 24.20 -12.32 -24.17
C VAL A 33 24.98 -11.12 -23.65
N VAL A 34 24.46 -9.92 -23.90
CA VAL A 34 24.96 -8.70 -23.27
C VAL A 34 24.65 -8.82 -21.78
N GLU A 35 25.71 -8.99 -20.98
CA GLU A 35 25.70 -8.71 -19.54
C GLU A 35 25.21 -7.28 -19.30
N GLY A 36 23.91 -7.13 -19.13
CA GLY A 36 23.30 -5.91 -18.67
C GLY A 36 22.62 -6.21 -17.35
N GLY A 37 22.93 -5.42 -16.31
CA GLY A 37 22.34 -5.57 -14.98
C GLY A 37 20.81 -5.65 -15.01
N MET A 38 20.18 -6.01 -13.89
CA MET A 38 18.73 -6.29 -13.76
C MET A 38 17.83 -5.29 -14.52
N TYR A 39 18.22 -4.01 -14.56
CA TYR A 39 17.56 -2.94 -15.33
C TYR A 39 17.60 -3.12 -16.86
N GLN A 40 18.74 -3.52 -17.43
CA GLN A 40 18.88 -3.81 -18.86
C GLN A 40 18.04 -5.02 -19.26
N ALA A 41 18.05 -6.07 -18.43
CA ALA A 41 17.22 -7.27 -18.63
C ALA A 41 15.73 -6.94 -18.56
N LEU A 42 15.32 -6.09 -17.61
CA LEU A 42 13.95 -5.57 -17.51
C LEU A 42 13.56 -4.74 -18.73
N LYS A 43 14.44 -3.87 -19.24
CA LYS A 43 14.20 -3.10 -20.47
C LYS A 43 14.01 -3.98 -21.69
N VAL A 44 14.86 -4.99 -21.87
CA VAL A 44 14.76 -5.94 -22.98
C VAL A 44 13.42 -6.68 -22.90
N LYS A 45 13.06 -7.21 -21.72
CA LYS A 45 11.76 -7.86 -21.51
C LYS A 45 10.58 -6.92 -21.68
N PHE A 46 10.73 -5.64 -21.32
CA PHE A 46 9.69 -4.63 -21.48
C PHE A 46 9.39 -4.33 -22.97
N ILE A 47 10.44 -4.25 -23.78
CA ILE A 47 10.33 -4.04 -25.22
C ILE A 47 9.78 -5.31 -25.90
N GLU A 48 10.19 -6.50 -25.45
CA GLU A 48 9.67 -7.79 -25.93
C GLU A 48 8.17 -8.00 -25.61
N GLY A 49 7.68 -7.44 -24.49
CA GLY A 49 6.28 -7.55 -24.04
C GLY A 49 5.27 -6.66 -24.79
N GLY A 50 5.72 -5.88 -25.77
CA GLY A 50 4.88 -4.91 -26.48
C GLY A 50 4.77 -3.60 -25.70
N ALA A 51 5.32 -2.53 -26.26
CA ALA A 51 5.45 -1.24 -25.58
C ALA A 51 4.11 -0.64 -25.14
N ASP A 52 3.05 -0.85 -25.91
CA ASP A 52 1.74 -0.23 -25.65
C ASP A 52 1.08 -0.78 -24.38
N PHE A 53 0.96 -2.09 -24.23
CA PHE A 53 0.34 -2.71 -23.04
C PHE A 53 1.23 -2.64 -21.81
N MET A 54 2.53 -2.83 -21.98
CA MET A 54 3.51 -2.68 -20.91
C MET A 54 3.54 -1.23 -20.38
N SER A 55 3.32 -0.23 -21.23
CA SER A 55 3.22 1.17 -20.80
C SER A 55 1.99 1.42 -19.90
N LEU A 56 0.83 0.81 -20.20
CA LEU A 56 -0.36 0.91 -19.35
C LEU A 56 -0.12 0.31 -17.96
N VAL A 57 0.53 -0.86 -17.89
CA VAL A 57 0.91 -1.50 -16.62
C VAL A 57 1.91 -0.65 -15.85
N ALA A 58 2.89 -0.04 -16.53
CA ALA A 58 3.85 0.86 -15.91
C ALA A 58 3.21 2.17 -15.41
N ILE A 59 2.25 2.73 -16.15
CA ILE A 59 1.47 3.89 -15.73
C ILE A 59 0.66 3.56 -14.48
N ALA A 60 0.01 2.40 -14.44
CA ALA A 60 -0.71 1.93 -13.25
C ALA A 60 0.22 1.79 -12.03
N LEU A 61 1.46 1.32 -12.22
CA LEU A 61 2.47 1.28 -11.16
C LEU A 61 2.83 2.70 -10.67
N ILE A 62 3.10 3.64 -11.58
CA ILE A 62 3.49 5.01 -11.23
C ILE A 62 2.38 5.70 -10.44
N PHE A 63 1.14 5.64 -10.93
CA PHE A 63 0.00 6.22 -10.21
C PHE A 63 -0.26 5.52 -8.88
N GLY A 64 -0.24 4.18 -8.85
CA GLY A 64 -0.39 3.41 -7.62
C GLY A 64 0.65 3.79 -6.57
N LEU A 65 1.93 3.91 -6.96
CA LEU A 65 2.99 4.36 -6.06
C LEU A 65 2.83 5.82 -5.64
N ALA A 66 2.37 6.71 -6.53
CA ALA A 66 2.11 8.10 -6.17
C ALA A 66 1.04 8.22 -5.06
N PHE A 67 -0.05 7.45 -5.17
CA PHE A 67 -1.07 7.38 -4.12
C PHE A 67 -0.52 6.76 -2.82
N CYS A 68 0.31 5.70 -2.92
CA CYS A 68 0.97 5.13 -1.74
C CYS A 68 1.86 6.17 -1.03
N LEU A 69 2.66 6.94 -1.77
CA LEU A 69 3.55 7.95 -1.21
C LEU A 69 2.79 9.11 -0.57
N GLU A 70 1.77 9.64 -1.24
CA GLU A 70 0.86 10.65 -0.68
C GLU A 70 0.31 10.18 0.67
N ARG A 71 -0.15 8.94 0.72
CA ARG A 71 -0.72 8.36 1.94
C ARG A 71 0.30 8.14 3.04
N ILE A 72 1.51 7.68 2.72
CA ILE A 72 2.59 7.53 3.70
C ILE A 72 2.88 8.88 4.36
N ILE A 73 2.97 9.96 3.58
CA ILE A 73 3.24 11.29 4.11
C ILE A 73 2.05 11.76 4.98
N TYR A 74 0.82 11.61 4.50
CA TYR A 74 -0.37 12.04 5.24
C TYR A 74 -0.52 11.31 6.59
N LEU A 75 -0.38 9.98 6.62
CA LEU A 75 -0.50 9.19 7.86
C LEU A 75 0.67 9.44 8.83
N ASN A 76 1.86 9.79 8.34
CA ASN A 76 2.96 10.24 9.21
C ASN A 76 2.70 11.63 9.80
N LEU A 77 2.09 12.55 9.05
CA LEU A 77 1.72 13.87 9.56
C LEU A 77 0.53 13.85 10.51
N ALA A 78 -0.35 12.84 10.38
CA ALA A 78 -1.48 12.63 11.28
C ALA A 78 -1.09 12.01 12.63
N GLU A 79 0.14 11.50 12.73
CA GLU A 79 0.62 10.87 13.95
C GLU A 79 0.89 11.94 15.02
N THR A 80 0.17 11.84 16.13
CA THR A 80 0.27 12.77 17.24
C THR A 80 0.68 12.05 18.50
N ASN A 81 1.42 12.72 19.37
CA ASN A 81 1.69 12.20 20.69
C ASN A 81 0.43 12.33 21.56
N ALA A 82 -0.49 11.37 21.40
CA ALA A 82 -1.79 11.33 22.08
C ALA A 82 -1.61 11.43 23.60
N SER A 83 -0.68 10.67 24.17
CA SER A 83 -0.42 10.66 25.62
C SER A 83 -0.01 12.04 26.14
N LYS A 84 0.90 12.74 25.44
CA LYS A 84 1.33 14.09 25.84
C LYS A 84 0.19 15.10 25.74
N LEU A 85 -0.62 15.00 24.68
CA LEU A 85 -1.78 15.86 24.45
C LEU A 85 -2.83 15.67 25.56
N LEU A 86 -3.23 14.43 25.81
CA LEU A 86 -4.25 14.08 26.81
C LEU A 86 -3.80 14.50 28.20
N LYS A 87 -2.53 14.29 28.55
CA LYS A 87 -1.99 14.74 29.84
C LYS A 87 -2.06 16.26 30.03
N GLY A 88 -1.74 17.01 28.98
CA GLY A 88 -1.87 18.48 29.01
C GLY A 88 -3.32 18.94 29.17
N ILE A 89 -4.27 18.22 28.56
CA ILE A 89 -5.71 18.47 28.72
C ILE A 89 -6.15 18.11 30.15
N GLU A 90 -5.72 16.97 30.69
CA GLU A 90 -6.03 16.54 32.06
C GLU A 90 -5.56 17.56 33.09
N ASP A 91 -4.30 18.01 32.98
CA ASP A 91 -3.69 18.98 33.89
C ASP A 91 -4.44 20.34 33.89
N ALA A 92 -5.01 20.74 32.75
CA ALA A 92 -5.80 21.95 32.61
C ALA A 92 -7.22 21.77 33.19
N LEU A 93 -7.87 20.64 32.89
CA LEU A 93 -9.20 20.31 33.41
C LEU A 93 -9.19 20.12 34.93
N ASP A 94 -8.14 19.52 35.52
CA ASP A 94 -8.04 19.32 36.96
C ASP A 94 -7.95 20.64 37.74
N LYS A 95 -7.45 21.71 37.10
CA LYS A 95 -7.39 23.10 37.61
C LYS A 95 -8.67 23.90 37.35
N GLY A 96 -9.62 23.34 36.60
CA GLY A 96 -10.84 24.01 36.18
C GLY A 96 -10.67 24.94 34.98
N ASP A 97 -9.51 24.92 34.30
CA ASP A 97 -9.20 25.78 33.16
C ASP A 97 -9.62 25.13 31.83
N VAL A 98 -10.91 25.19 31.54
CA VAL A 98 -11.50 24.64 30.30
C VAL A 98 -10.99 25.39 29.06
N GLU A 99 -10.73 26.70 29.16
CA GLU A 99 -10.21 27.49 28.05
C GLU A 99 -8.74 27.12 27.74
N GLY A 100 -7.93 26.88 28.77
CA GLY A 100 -6.59 26.32 28.62
C GLY A 100 -6.58 24.94 27.95
N ALA A 101 -7.51 24.06 28.34
CA ALA A 101 -7.66 22.75 27.70
C ALA A 101 -8.04 22.88 26.20
N LYS A 102 -8.95 23.80 25.85
CA LYS A 102 -9.31 24.09 24.46
C LYS A 102 -8.14 24.65 23.66
N ALA A 103 -7.32 25.52 24.24
CA ALA A 103 -6.14 26.08 23.57
C ALA A 103 -5.12 24.99 23.21
N ILE A 104 -4.81 24.09 24.15
CA ILE A 104 -3.89 22.97 23.92
C ILE A 104 -4.40 22.06 22.78
N ALA A 105 -5.70 21.74 22.78
CA ALA A 105 -6.32 20.94 21.74
C ALA A 105 -6.36 21.65 20.37
N ARG A 106 -6.47 22.98 20.35
CA ARG A 106 -6.47 23.79 19.12
C ARG A 106 -5.08 23.95 18.51
N ASP A 107 -4.05 24.10 19.34
CA ASP A 107 -2.67 24.32 18.89
C ASP A 107 -1.98 23.02 18.47
N THR A 108 -2.53 21.87 18.89
CA THR A 108 -2.02 20.56 18.50
C THR A 108 -2.62 20.14 17.16
N ARG A 109 -1.75 19.83 16.19
CA ARG A 109 -2.19 19.27 14.89
C ARG A 109 -2.53 17.80 15.05
N GLY A 110 -3.57 17.33 14.38
CA GLY A 110 -3.88 15.91 14.19
C GLY A 110 -5.32 15.53 14.57
N PRO A 111 -5.72 14.29 14.27
CA PRO A 111 -7.12 13.87 14.40
C PRO A 111 -7.58 13.82 15.85
N ILE A 112 -6.72 13.34 16.76
CA ILE A 112 -7.00 13.25 18.20
C ILE A 112 -7.24 14.64 18.81
N ALA A 113 -6.42 15.63 18.43
CA ALA A 113 -6.56 17.01 18.87
C ALA A 113 -7.87 17.64 18.39
N SER A 114 -8.26 17.39 17.13
CA SER A 114 -9.54 17.85 16.61
C SER A 114 -10.73 17.25 17.34
N ILE A 115 -10.67 15.96 17.72
CA ILE A 115 -11.72 15.29 18.49
C ILE A 115 -11.80 15.89 19.90
N ALA A 116 -10.64 16.04 20.56
CA ALA A 116 -10.53 16.63 21.90
C ALA A 116 -11.13 18.04 21.94
N TYR A 117 -10.78 18.89 20.97
CA TYR A 117 -11.31 20.24 20.88
C TYR A 117 -12.83 20.27 20.75
N GLN A 118 -13.41 19.41 19.90
CA GLN A 118 -14.87 19.35 19.71
C GLN A 118 -15.62 18.82 20.93
N GLY A 119 -15.02 17.88 21.67
CA GLY A 119 -15.55 17.42 22.96
C GLY A 119 -15.52 18.53 24.02
N LEU A 120 -14.38 19.21 24.17
CA LEU A 120 -14.19 20.30 25.13
C LEU A 120 -15.08 21.52 24.85
N MET A 121 -15.39 21.82 23.57
CA MET A 121 -16.34 22.86 23.20
C MET A 121 -17.78 22.59 23.70
N ARG A 122 -18.14 21.33 23.91
CA ARG A 122 -19.48 20.90 24.31
C ARG A 122 -19.57 20.42 25.74
N ILE A 123 -18.50 20.61 26.53
CA ILE A 123 -18.44 20.20 27.94
C ILE A 123 -19.62 20.75 28.78
N ASP A 124 -20.20 21.87 28.32
CA ASP A 124 -21.33 22.51 29.00
C ASP A 124 -22.71 21.93 28.70
N GLN A 125 -22.84 21.08 27.69
CA GLN A 125 -24.12 20.62 27.14
C GLN A 125 -24.57 19.26 27.71
N GLY A 126 -23.83 18.71 28.67
CA GLY A 126 -24.07 17.40 29.29
C GLY A 126 -23.20 16.29 28.71
N ILE A 127 -22.96 15.25 29.52
CA ILE A 127 -22.03 14.14 29.18
C ILE A 127 -22.49 13.41 27.92
N ASP A 128 -23.79 13.13 27.81
CA ASP A 128 -24.36 12.42 26.64
C ASP A 128 -24.09 13.16 25.31
N VAL A 129 -24.14 14.50 25.34
CA VAL A 129 -23.87 15.33 24.16
C VAL A 129 -22.38 15.34 23.82
N VAL A 130 -21.52 15.38 24.84
CA VAL A 130 -20.06 15.31 24.66
C VAL A 130 -19.64 13.97 24.08
N GLU A 131 -20.09 12.86 24.65
CA GLU A 131 -19.81 11.50 24.18
C GLU A 131 -20.26 11.35 22.72
N LYS A 132 -21.51 11.72 22.42
CA LYS A 132 -22.03 11.65 21.06
C LYS A 132 -21.24 12.51 20.08
N SER A 133 -20.78 13.69 20.51
CA SER A 133 -19.92 14.55 19.70
C SER A 133 -18.55 13.92 19.44
N ILE A 134 -17.90 13.36 20.47
CA ILE A 134 -16.60 12.71 20.35
C ILE A 134 -16.69 11.52 19.40
N VAL A 135 -17.69 10.65 19.56
CA VAL A 135 -17.90 9.49 18.68
C VAL A 135 -18.19 9.92 17.25
N SER A 136 -19.07 10.92 17.05
CA SER A 136 -19.40 11.41 15.70
C SER A 136 -18.20 12.02 14.99
N TYR A 137 -17.43 12.87 15.66
CA TYR A 137 -16.22 13.46 15.09
C TYR A 137 -15.10 12.43 14.91
N GLY A 138 -15.01 11.42 15.79
CA GLY A 138 -14.13 10.27 15.64
C GLY A 138 -14.37 9.53 14.33
N GLY A 139 -15.63 9.21 14.03
CA GLY A 139 -16.02 8.59 12.76
C GLY A 139 -15.68 9.44 11.53
N VAL A 140 -15.89 10.77 11.60
CA VAL A 140 -15.52 11.68 10.51
C VAL A 140 -14.00 11.70 10.28
N GLN A 141 -13.20 11.80 11.35
CA GLN A 141 -11.74 11.76 11.25
C GLN A 141 -11.23 10.41 10.74
N GLY A 142 -11.86 9.31 11.17
CA GLY A 142 -11.56 7.97 10.66
C GLY A 142 -11.81 7.85 9.15
N GLY A 143 -12.96 8.34 8.67
CA GLY A 143 -13.24 8.37 7.23
C GLY A 143 -12.26 9.23 6.42
N LEU A 144 -11.75 10.33 6.99
CA LEU A 144 -10.70 11.13 6.36
C LEU A 144 -9.34 10.42 6.32
N LEU A 145 -9.06 9.56 7.32
CA LEU A 145 -7.88 8.71 7.37
C LEU A 145 -7.98 7.49 6.44
N GLU A 146 -9.18 7.05 6.08
CA GLU A 146 -9.40 6.01 5.07
C GLU A 146 -9.41 6.55 3.63
N LYS A 147 -9.64 7.85 3.46
CA LYS A 147 -9.70 8.49 2.15
C LYS A 147 -8.45 8.15 1.31
N ASN A 148 -8.68 7.86 0.03
CA ASN A 148 -7.70 7.44 -0.97
C ASN A 148 -7.14 6.01 -0.85
N MET A 149 -7.41 5.27 0.24
CA MET A 149 -7.02 3.85 0.33
C MET A 149 -7.71 3.01 -0.76
N SER A 150 -8.94 3.36 -1.14
CA SER A 150 -9.70 2.70 -2.20
C SER A 150 -9.08 2.87 -3.60
N TRP A 151 -8.37 3.98 -3.86
CA TRP A 151 -7.65 4.15 -5.11
C TRP A 151 -6.46 3.18 -5.21
N ILE A 152 -5.76 2.96 -4.10
CA ILE A 152 -4.65 2.00 -4.04
C ILE A 152 -5.16 0.58 -4.31
N THR A 153 -6.28 0.17 -3.70
CA THR A 153 -6.88 -1.15 -3.96
C THR A 153 -7.36 -1.31 -5.38
N LEU A 154 -7.88 -0.24 -6.00
CA LEU A 154 -8.22 -0.24 -7.42
C LEU A 154 -7.01 -0.55 -8.30
N PHE A 155 -5.86 0.13 -8.11
CA PHE A 155 -4.67 -0.14 -8.92
C PHE A 155 -4.08 -1.54 -8.67
N ILE A 156 -4.16 -2.05 -7.45
CA ILE A 156 -3.80 -3.45 -7.13
C ILE A 156 -4.67 -4.43 -7.91
N ALA A 157 -5.98 -4.20 -7.96
CA ALA A 157 -6.91 -5.09 -8.66
C ALA A 157 -6.81 -4.96 -10.19
N MET A 158 -6.57 -3.75 -10.70
CA MET A 158 -6.46 -3.49 -12.14
C MET A 158 -5.14 -4.00 -12.75
N ALA A 159 -4.02 -3.97 -12.03
CA ALA A 159 -2.71 -4.33 -12.59
C ALA A 159 -2.65 -5.77 -13.15
N PRO A 160 -3.15 -6.82 -12.45
CA PRO A 160 -3.24 -8.17 -13.01
C PRO A 160 -4.23 -8.26 -14.19
N SER A 161 -5.36 -7.55 -14.12
CA SER A 161 -6.34 -7.52 -15.20
C SER A 161 -5.79 -6.89 -16.47
N LEU A 162 -4.97 -5.84 -16.36
CA LEU A 162 -4.25 -5.25 -17.49
C LEU A 162 -3.21 -6.22 -18.06
N GLY A 163 -2.49 -6.96 -17.20
CA GLY A 163 -1.57 -8.01 -17.63
C GLY A 163 -2.27 -9.15 -18.38
N PHE A 164 -3.45 -9.57 -17.90
CA PHE A 164 -4.31 -10.55 -18.56
C PHE A 164 -4.84 -10.03 -19.90
N LEU A 165 -5.26 -8.76 -19.97
CA LEU A 165 -5.70 -8.16 -21.23
C LEU A 165 -4.58 -8.17 -22.28
N GLY A 166 -3.33 -7.92 -21.85
CA GLY A 166 -2.15 -8.04 -22.72
C GLY A 166 -1.96 -9.44 -23.31
N THR A 167 -2.38 -10.50 -22.59
CA THR A 167 -2.28 -11.87 -23.13
C THR A 167 -3.29 -12.15 -24.21
N VAL A 168 -4.53 -11.71 -24.00
CA VAL A 168 -5.62 -11.88 -24.97
C VAL A 168 -5.24 -11.17 -26.26
N VAL A 169 -4.76 -9.93 -26.17
CA VAL A 169 -4.35 -9.17 -27.35
C VAL A 169 -3.11 -9.77 -28.01
N GLY A 170 -2.10 -10.18 -27.23
CA GLY A 170 -0.91 -10.84 -27.77
C GLY A 170 -1.23 -12.15 -28.52
N MET A 171 -2.23 -12.90 -28.03
CA MET A 171 -2.72 -14.11 -28.68
C MET A 171 -3.50 -13.80 -29.97
N VAL A 172 -4.36 -12.77 -29.98
CA VAL A 172 -5.05 -12.32 -31.19
C VAL A 172 -4.04 -11.91 -32.27
N MET A 173 -3.05 -11.09 -31.91
CA MET A 173 -1.99 -10.68 -32.84
C MET A 173 -1.16 -11.85 -33.36
N ALA A 174 -1.02 -12.93 -32.58
CA ALA A 174 -0.34 -14.15 -33.04
C ALA A 174 -1.17 -14.87 -34.11
N PHE A 175 -2.48 -14.99 -33.91
CA PHE A 175 -3.39 -15.59 -34.88
C PHE A 175 -3.52 -14.77 -36.15
N ASP A 176 -3.60 -13.44 -36.06
CA ASP A 176 -3.63 -12.54 -37.23
C ASP A 176 -2.39 -12.73 -38.12
N LYS A 177 -1.22 -12.96 -37.52
CA LYS A 177 0.02 -13.24 -38.26
C LYS A 177 0.02 -14.60 -38.94
N ILE A 178 -0.57 -15.62 -38.31
CA ILE A 178 -0.72 -16.95 -38.93
C ILE A 178 -1.64 -16.85 -40.15
N GLU A 179 -2.74 -16.11 -40.03
CA GLU A 179 -3.68 -15.89 -41.13
C GLU A 179 -3.02 -15.18 -42.31
N GLN A 180 -2.20 -14.15 -42.05
CA GLN A 180 -1.49 -13.39 -43.09
C GLN A 180 -0.40 -14.20 -43.81
N VAL A 181 0.35 -15.02 -43.08
CA VAL A 181 1.46 -15.80 -43.65
C VAL A 181 0.95 -17.06 -44.36
N GLY A 182 -0.26 -17.54 -44.00
CA GLY A 182 -0.86 -18.73 -44.59
C GLY A 182 -0.14 -20.04 -44.23
N ASP A 183 0.87 -19.97 -43.36
CA ASP A 183 1.65 -21.09 -42.86
C ASP A 183 1.67 -21.07 -41.32
N ILE A 184 1.40 -22.22 -40.72
CA ILE A 184 1.41 -22.39 -39.26
C ILE A 184 2.85 -22.69 -38.86
N SER A 185 3.72 -21.69 -38.95
CA SER A 185 5.07 -21.81 -38.41
C SER A 185 5.02 -21.74 -36.88
N PRO A 186 5.47 -22.79 -36.15
CA PRO A 186 5.47 -22.80 -34.68
C PRO A 186 6.24 -21.62 -34.07
N THR A 187 7.21 -21.08 -34.79
CA THR A 187 8.04 -19.93 -34.36
C THR A 187 7.22 -18.64 -34.25
N VAL A 188 6.25 -18.43 -35.14
CA VAL A 188 5.38 -17.22 -35.12
C VAL A 188 4.45 -17.24 -33.92
N VAL A 189 3.87 -18.41 -33.62
CA VAL A 189 3.01 -18.64 -32.45
C VAL A 189 3.80 -18.46 -31.15
N ALA A 190 4.99 -19.06 -31.08
CA ALA A 190 5.86 -18.96 -29.90
C ALA A 190 6.26 -17.52 -29.57
N GLY A 191 6.45 -16.68 -30.59
CA GLY A 191 6.72 -15.25 -30.42
C GLY A 191 5.59 -14.52 -29.69
N GLY A 192 4.35 -14.63 -30.18
CA GLY A 192 3.18 -13.99 -29.56
C GLY A 192 2.86 -14.51 -28.16
N MET A 193 3.04 -15.81 -27.93
CA MET A 193 2.90 -16.41 -26.60
C MET A 193 3.94 -15.89 -25.60
N LYS A 194 5.19 -15.71 -26.03
CA LYS A 194 6.24 -15.14 -25.18
C LYS A 194 5.89 -13.72 -24.73
N VAL A 195 5.37 -12.89 -25.64
CA VAL A 195 4.90 -11.53 -25.32
C VAL A 195 3.78 -11.57 -24.26
N ALA A 196 2.77 -12.41 -24.48
CA ALA A 196 1.64 -12.59 -23.56
C ALA A 196 2.06 -13.02 -22.15
N LEU A 197 3.02 -13.94 -22.03
CA LEU A 197 3.50 -14.38 -20.71
C LEU A 197 4.24 -13.27 -19.98
N ILE A 198 5.04 -12.48 -20.68
CA ILE A 198 5.79 -11.36 -20.09
C ILE A 198 4.84 -10.28 -19.55
N THR A 199 3.77 -9.93 -20.28
CA THR A 199 2.80 -8.92 -19.83
C THR A 199 2.06 -9.35 -18.57
N THR A 200 1.73 -10.65 -18.45
CA THR A 200 1.08 -11.20 -17.25
C THR A 200 1.99 -11.10 -16.04
N VAL A 201 3.23 -11.55 -16.18
CA VAL A 201 4.21 -11.50 -15.10
C VAL A 201 4.44 -10.05 -14.67
N GLY A 202 4.53 -9.12 -15.62
CA GLY A 202 4.62 -7.68 -15.33
C GLY A 202 3.46 -7.16 -14.48
N GLY A 203 2.22 -7.46 -14.88
CA GLY A 203 1.01 -7.06 -14.12
C GLY A 203 0.98 -7.63 -12.70
N LEU A 204 1.37 -8.91 -12.54
CA LEU A 204 1.45 -9.56 -11.23
C LEU A 204 2.53 -8.94 -10.34
N VAL A 205 3.71 -8.67 -10.88
CA VAL A 205 4.80 -8.02 -10.12
C VAL A 205 4.37 -6.64 -9.62
N VAL A 206 3.74 -5.83 -10.47
CA VAL A 206 3.20 -4.51 -10.08
C VAL A 206 2.18 -4.65 -8.96
N ALA A 207 1.23 -5.58 -9.08
CA ALA A 207 0.20 -5.80 -8.06
C ALA A 207 0.80 -6.22 -6.72
N LEU A 208 1.80 -7.10 -6.73
CA LEU A 208 2.49 -7.55 -5.51
C LEU A 208 3.22 -6.40 -4.81
N ILE A 209 3.90 -5.55 -5.57
CA ILE A 209 4.60 -4.38 -5.01
C ILE A 209 3.58 -3.45 -4.34
N LEU A 210 2.51 -3.08 -5.04
CA LEU A 210 1.47 -2.20 -4.49
C LEU A 210 0.78 -2.82 -3.27
N GLN A 211 0.54 -4.14 -3.26
CA GLN A 211 -0.07 -4.85 -2.14
C GLN A 211 0.77 -4.76 -0.86
N VAL A 212 2.10 -4.85 -0.97
CA VAL A 212 2.99 -4.70 0.19
C VAL A 212 2.88 -3.30 0.80
N PHE A 213 2.88 -2.25 -0.03
CA PHE A 213 2.70 -0.87 0.44
C PHE A 213 1.32 -0.66 1.04
N TYR A 214 0.27 -1.21 0.44
CA TYR A 214 -1.09 -1.13 0.96
C TYR A 214 -1.21 -1.75 2.34
N ASN A 215 -0.64 -2.95 2.57
CA ASN A 215 -0.69 -3.59 3.88
C ASN A 215 0.05 -2.78 4.96
N TYR A 216 1.17 -2.15 4.61
CA TYR A 216 1.87 -1.24 5.53
C TYR A 216 1.01 -0.02 5.89
N LEU A 217 0.39 0.60 4.88
CA LEU A 217 -0.51 1.75 5.08
C LEU A 217 -1.73 1.38 5.92
N LEU A 218 -2.32 0.20 5.68
CA LEU A 218 -3.45 -0.33 6.44
C LEU A 218 -3.08 -0.52 7.92
N SER A 219 -1.95 -1.16 8.21
CA SER A 219 -1.48 -1.35 9.58
C SER A 219 -1.24 -0.01 10.30
N LYS A 220 -0.69 0.99 9.58
CA LYS A 220 -0.47 2.34 10.14
C LYS A 220 -1.79 3.08 10.39
N LEU A 221 -2.75 2.94 9.49
CA LEU A 221 -4.10 3.47 9.64
C LEU A 221 -4.79 2.89 10.87
N GLU A 222 -4.83 1.56 11.01
CA GLU A 222 -5.41 0.86 12.16
C GLU A 222 -4.77 1.31 13.47
N ALA A 223 -3.44 1.48 13.50
CA ALA A 223 -2.75 1.97 14.69
C ALA A 223 -3.21 3.38 15.09
N ILE A 224 -3.42 4.29 14.13
CA ILE A 224 -3.91 5.64 14.40
C ILE A 224 -5.38 5.60 14.87
N LEU A 225 -6.22 4.77 14.25
CA LEU A 225 -7.63 4.61 14.64
C LEU A 225 -7.75 4.09 16.08
N ASN A 226 -6.96 3.09 16.46
CA ASN A 226 -6.92 2.59 17.84
C ASN A 226 -6.50 3.68 18.83
N GLN A 227 -5.46 4.46 18.49
CA GLN A 227 -5.05 5.60 19.33
C GLN A 227 -6.14 6.67 19.47
N MET A 228 -6.93 6.90 18.42
CA MET A 228 -8.07 7.82 18.46
C MET A 228 -9.20 7.30 19.36
N GLU A 229 -9.47 6.00 19.34
CA GLU A 229 -10.48 5.36 20.18
C GLU A 229 -10.06 5.41 21.67
N ASP A 230 -8.84 5.00 21.98
CA ASP A 230 -8.27 5.07 23.34
C ASP A 230 -8.27 6.51 23.89
N ALA A 231 -7.88 7.47 23.05
CA ALA A 231 -7.90 8.88 23.41
C ALA A 231 -9.32 9.41 23.63
N SER A 232 -10.29 8.96 22.83
CA SER A 232 -11.70 9.34 22.97
C SER A 232 -12.28 8.86 24.29
N ILE A 233 -12.00 7.61 24.68
CA ILE A 233 -12.41 7.05 25.98
C ILE A 233 -11.80 7.88 27.13
N THR A 234 -10.49 8.13 27.05
CA THR A 234 -9.78 8.91 28.08
C THR A 234 -10.34 10.33 28.20
N LEU A 235 -10.70 10.97 27.07
CA LEU A 235 -11.34 12.30 27.06
C LEU A 235 -12.71 12.30 27.73
N ILE A 236 -13.52 11.27 27.50
CA ILE A 236 -14.83 11.13 28.15
C ILE A 236 -14.64 10.99 29.66
N ASP A 237 -13.72 10.14 30.11
CA ASP A 237 -13.42 9.95 31.54
C ASP A 237 -12.97 11.25 32.21
N MET A 238 -12.08 12.01 31.55
CA MET A 238 -11.65 13.33 32.01
C MET A 238 -12.82 14.32 32.14
N VAL A 239 -13.72 14.35 31.16
CA VAL A 239 -14.90 15.21 31.18
C VAL A 239 -15.86 14.81 32.31
N ILE A 240 -16.08 13.51 32.52
CA ILE A 240 -16.91 13.01 33.63
C ILE A 240 -16.31 13.43 34.98
N LYS A 241 -15.00 13.22 35.17
CA LYS A 241 -14.27 13.62 36.38
C LYS A 241 -14.38 15.13 36.64
N TYR A 242 -14.22 15.94 35.58
CA TYR A 242 -14.41 17.39 35.65
C TYR A 242 -15.83 17.77 36.07
N ASN A 243 -16.85 17.16 35.44
CA ASN A 243 -18.25 17.44 35.70
C ASN A 243 -18.59 17.12 37.17
N LEU A 244 -18.17 15.94 37.68
CA LEU A 244 -18.37 15.55 39.08
C LEU A 244 -17.70 16.49 40.10
N LYS A 245 -16.57 17.09 39.74
CA LYS A 245 -15.77 17.95 40.62
C LYS A 245 -16.26 19.40 40.65
N PHE A 246 -16.70 19.94 39.51
CA PHE A 246 -16.97 21.38 39.34
C PHE A 246 -18.42 21.72 38.98
N LYS A 247 -19.21 20.77 38.48
CA LYS A 247 -20.63 20.93 38.16
C LYS A 247 -21.45 19.97 39.01
N LYS A 248 -21.84 20.45 40.19
CA LYS A 248 -22.98 19.86 40.92
C LYS A 248 -24.28 20.28 40.28
#